data_AF-W4QJR5-F1
#
_entry.id   AF-W4QJR5-F1
#
_cell.length_a   1.000
_cell.length_b   1.000
_cell.length_c   1.000
_cell.angle_alpha   90.00
_cell.angle_beta   90.00
_cell.angle_gamma   90.00
#
_symmetry.space_group_name_H-M   'P 1'
#
loop_
_entity.id
_entity.type
_entity.pdbx_description
1 polymer ?
#
loop_
_entity_poly.entity_id
_entity_poly.type
_entity_poly.pdbx_seq_one_letter_code
_entity_poly.pdbx_strand_id
1 'polypeptide(L)'
;MDGWSHSGLVYLNEKKKEKVEMIPQLELRQQIEKHLTSDILPYWIDHTIDEEYGGFYGYITNDQQINKEAEKGCILNSRILWSYSKAYRMFKEERYLKVANHAYSFLIESFIDPEQGGVYWMVDYKGQPVEDRKHIYNQSFAIYGLSEYYMATGNEESLEIAKELYELIEKHAYDQENKGYLEAFTRKWGEMKIYD
;
A
#
# COMPACT_ATOMS: atom_id res chain seq x y z
N MET A 1 60.17 -17.38 5.52
CA MET A 1 60.11 -15.96 5.86
C MET A 1 60.08 -15.20 4.54
N ASP A 2 58.96 -15.29 3.82
CA ASP A 2 57.84 -14.32 3.83
C ASP A 2 58.16 -13.21 2.83
N GLY A 3 57.33 -12.82 1.86
CA GLY A 3 55.98 -13.19 1.49
C GLY A 3 55.69 -12.53 0.13
N TRP A 4 54.69 -13.04 -0.59
CA TRP A 4 54.20 -12.44 -1.81
C TRP A 4 53.35 -11.20 -1.46
N SER A 5 53.70 -10.01 -1.97
CA SER A 5 52.77 -8.88 -2.03
C SER A 5 52.87 -8.21 -3.41
N HIS A 6 51.82 -8.37 -4.21
CA HIS A 6 51.63 -7.63 -5.45
C HIS A 6 51.07 -6.25 -5.09
N SER A 7 51.92 -5.22 -5.07
CA SER A 7 51.49 -3.82 -5.03
C SER A 7 51.20 -3.31 -6.45
N GLY A 8 49.95 -3.45 -6.87
CA GLY A 8 49.42 -2.73 -8.03
C GLY A 8 49.21 -1.26 -7.68
N LEU A 9 50.23 -0.43 -7.88
CA LEU A 9 50.10 1.03 -7.87
C LEU A 9 49.81 1.49 -9.31
N VAL A 10 48.53 1.50 -9.68
CA VAL A 10 48.04 2.27 -10.83
C VAL A 10 47.62 3.64 -10.30
N TYR A 11 48.28 4.66 -10.82
CA TYR A 11 48.16 6.08 -10.50
C TYR A 11 46.70 6.55 -10.43
N LEU A 12 46.31 7.10 -9.26
CA LEU A 12 45.06 7.83 -9.07
C LEU A 12 45.08 9.13 -9.89
N ASN A 13 44.13 9.27 -10.81
CA ASN A 13 43.92 10.45 -11.62
C ASN A 13 43.15 11.50 -10.79
N GLU A 14 43.84 12.52 -10.29
CA GLU A 14 43.29 13.61 -9.46
C GLU A 14 42.42 14.63 -10.23
N LYS A 15 41.65 14.22 -11.24
CA LYS A 15 40.78 15.12 -12.01
C LYS A 15 39.32 14.70 -11.96
N LYS A 16 38.51 15.62 -11.41
CA LYS A 16 37.06 15.61 -11.16
C LYS A 16 36.59 14.92 -9.86
N LYS A 17 36.86 15.58 -8.73
CA LYS A 17 35.85 15.65 -7.67
C LYS A 17 34.78 16.64 -8.12
N GLU A 18 33.72 16.16 -8.76
CA GLU A 18 32.51 16.96 -8.94
C GLU A 18 32.02 17.37 -7.55
N LYS A 19 31.92 18.68 -7.29
CA LYS A 19 31.21 19.18 -6.12
C LYS A 19 29.75 18.76 -6.31
N VAL A 20 29.31 17.75 -5.57
CA VAL A 20 27.88 17.51 -5.37
C VAL A 20 27.35 18.76 -4.66
N GLU A 21 26.66 19.61 -5.40
CA GLU A 21 26.04 20.81 -4.87
C GLU A 21 24.88 20.36 -3.98
N MET A 22 25.01 20.56 -2.67
CA MET A 22 23.98 20.19 -1.70
C MET A 22 22.76 21.06 -1.96
N ILE A 23 21.67 20.47 -2.47
CA ILE A 23 20.38 21.14 -2.56
C ILE A 23 20.01 21.57 -1.13
N PRO A 24 19.75 22.87 -0.87
CA PRO A 24 19.28 23.31 0.43
C PRO A 24 18.02 22.54 0.83
N GLN A 25 17.95 22.07 2.08
CA GLN A 25 16.86 21.21 2.56
C GLN A 25 15.45 21.78 2.28
N LEU A 26 15.30 23.11 2.29
CA LEU A 26 14.05 23.80 1.97
C LEU A 26 13.66 23.66 0.50
N GLU A 27 14.63 23.73 -0.40
CA GLU A 27 14.41 23.60 -1.84
C GLU A 27 14.03 22.15 -2.20
N LEU A 28 14.71 21.17 -1.61
CA LEU A 28 14.36 19.75 -1.78
C LEU A 28 12.93 19.47 -1.30
N ARG A 29 12.53 20.01 -0.13
CA ARG A 29 11.16 19.87 0.37
C ARG A 29 10.14 20.43 -0.62
N GLN A 30 10.37 21.62 -1.16
CA GLN A 30 9.46 22.25 -2.13
C GLN A 30 9.36 21.44 -3.43
N GLN A 31 10.47 20.89 -3.92
CA GLN A 31 10.48 20.04 -5.10
C GLN A 31 9.68 18.74 -4.88
N ILE A 32 9.85 18.09 -3.72
CA ILE A 32 9.10 16.88 -3.36
C ILE A 32 7.60 17.18 -3.24
N GLU A 33 7.24 18.26 -2.53
CA GLU A 33 5.83 18.65 -2.34
C GLU A 33 5.18 19.00 -3.69
N LYS A 34 5.89 19.73 -4.55
CA LYS A 34 5.44 20.04 -5.90
C LYS A 34 5.23 18.76 -6.71
N HIS A 35 6.22 17.87 -6.78
CA HIS A 35 6.09 16.62 -7.54
C HIS A 35 4.93 15.74 -7.03
N LEU A 36 4.74 15.67 -5.71
CA LEU A 36 3.61 14.96 -5.10
C LEU A 36 2.26 15.55 -5.54
N THR A 37 2.12 16.88 -5.51
CA THR A 37 0.84 17.58 -5.70
C THR A 37 0.52 17.90 -7.16
N SER A 38 1.53 18.02 -8.03
CA SER A 38 1.36 18.31 -9.46
C SER A 38 1.43 17.09 -10.37
N ASP A 39 2.11 16.02 -9.94
CA ASP A 39 2.39 14.88 -10.82
C ASP A 39 1.80 13.58 -10.25
N ILE A 40 2.23 13.17 -9.06
CA ILE A 40 1.83 11.85 -8.49
C ILE A 40 0.34 11.79 -8.16
N LEU A 41 -0.15 12.67 -7.28
CA LEU A 41 -1.56 12.63 -6.85
C LEU A 41 -2.54 12.90 -8.00
N PRO A 42 -2.28 13.84 -8.94
CA PRO A 42 -3.15 14.03 -10.10
C PRO A 42 -3.19 12.80 -11.01
N TYR A 43 -2.04 12.15 -11.29
CA TYR A 43 -2.02 10.97 -12.15
C TYR A 43 -2.97 9.86 -11.67
N TRP A 44 -2.95 9.57 -10.36
CA TRP A 44 -3.82 8.55 -9.78
C TRP A 44 -5.30 8.95 -9.81
N ILE A 45 -5.63 10.24 -9.63
CA ILE A 45 -7.01 10.75 -9.79
C ILE A 45 -7.48 10.56 -11.24
N ASP A 46 -6.65 10.98 -12.20
CA ASP A 46 -7.08 11.15 -13.58
C ASP A 46 -7.07 9.84 -14.38
N HIS A 47 -6.30 8.83 -13.97
CA HIS A 47 -6.05 7.63 -14.79
C HIS A 47 -6.40 6.28 -14.16
N THR A 48 -6.63 6.21 -12.84
CA THR A 48 -6.70 4.91 -12.16
C THR A 48 -8.05 4.58 -11.56
N ILE A 49 -8.94 5.56 -11.41
CA ILE A 49 -10.28 5.36 -10.81
C ILE A 49 -11.13 4.53 -11.76
N ASP A 50 -11.72 3.46 -11.23
CA ASP A 50 -12.75 2.70 -11.93
C ASP A 50 -14.12 3.19 -11.46
N GLU A 51 -14.78 3.99 -12.29
CA GLU A 51 -16.12 4.51 -12.01
C GLU A 51 -17.24 3.50 -12.33
N GLU A 52 -16.94 2.41 -13.05
CA GLU A 52 -17.95 1.41 -13.44
C GLU A 52 -18.17 0.37 -12.35
N TYR A 53 -17.09 -0.19 -11.80
CA TYR A 53 -17.15 -1.22 -10.77
C TYR A 53 -16.58 -0.79 -9.41
N GLY A 54 -16.25 0.49 -9.25
CA GLY A 54 -15.66 1.02 -8.02
C GLY A 54 -14.18 0.66 -7.83
N GLY A 55 -13.55 1.30 -6.84
CA GLY A 55 -12.12 1.13 -6.58
C GLY A 55 -11.26 1.67 -7.72
N PHE A 56 -10.15 0.99 -7.98
CA PHE A 56 -9.14 1.41 -8.96
C PHE A 56 -8.79 0.26 -9.89
N TYR A 57 -8.41 0.59 -11.12
CA TYR A 57 -7.94 -0.40 -12.09
C TYR A 57 -6.72 -1.15 -11.53
N GLY A 58 -6.81 -2.48 -11.51
CA GLY A 58 -5.78 -3.34 -10.92
C GLY A 58 -4.47 -3.38 -11.71
N TYR A 59 -4.50 -2.99 -13.00
CA TYR A 59 -3.34 -3.04 -13.86
C TYR A 59 -3.36 -1.95 -14.95
N ILE A 60 -2.26 -1.22 -15.04
CA ILE A 60 -1.99 -0.22 -16.08
C ILE A 60 -0.57 -0.46 -16.59
N THR A 61 -0.42 -0.58 -17.91
CA THR A 61 0.89 -0.78 -18.55
C THR A 61 1.72 0.50 -18.56
N ASN A 62 3.02 0.39 -18.85
CA ASN A 62 3.91 1.54 -19.01
C ASN A 62 3.46 2.51 -20.13
N ASP A 63 2.75 2.00 -21.14
CA ASP A 63 2.20 2.78 -22.25
C ASP A 63 0.78 3.30 -21.97
N GLN A 64 0.40 3.38 -20.69
CA GLN A 64 -0.88 3.90 -20.19
C GLN A 64 -2.12 3.14 -20.69
N GLN A 65 -1.96 1.90 -21.12
CA GLN A 65 -3.09 1.03 -21.45
C GLN A 65 -3.64 0.40 -20.18
N ILE A 66 -4.91 0.64 -19.90
CA ILE A 66 -5.66 0.13 -18.75
C ILE A 66 -6.22 -1.25 -19.11
N ASN A 67 -5.95 -2.26 -18.27
CA ASN A 67 -6.69 -3.52 -18.32
C ASN A 67 -7.88 -3.43 -17.36
N LYS A 68 -9.06 -3.14 -17.91
CA LYS A 68 -10.31 -2.96 -17.14
C LYS A 68 -10.79 -4.23 -16.44
N GLU A 69 -10.37 -5.40 -16.91
CA GLU A 69 -10.78 -6.69 -16.37
C GLU A 69 -9.72 -7.31 -15.44
N ALA A 70 -8.64 -6.57 -15.17
CA ALA A 70 -7.63 -7.02 -14.21
C ALA A 70 -8.21 -7.12 -12.80
N GLU A 71 -7.79 -8.16 -12.08
CA GLU A 71 -8.08 -8.34 -10.67
C GLU A 71 -7.55 -7.15 -9.84
N LYS A 72 -8.27 -6.80 -8.78
CA LYS A 72 -7.98 -5.67 -7.90
C LYS A 72 -7.43 -6.19 -6.57
N GLY A 73 -6.21 -5.75 -6.22
CA GLY A 73 -5.53 -6.20 -5.00
C GLY A 73 -5.90 -5.39 -3.78
N CYS A 74 -6.03 -6.06 -2.63
CA CYS A 74 -6.35 -5.36 -1.37
C CYS A 74 -5.25 -4.36 -1.01
N ILE A 75 -3.98 -4.76 -1.11
CA ILE A 75 -2.83 -3.89 -0.79
C ILE A 75 -2.87 -2.61 -1.63
N LEU A 76 -3.18 -2.71 -2.94
CA LEU A 76 -3.27 -1.55 -3.81
C LEU A 76 -4.35 -0.59 -3.32
N ASN A 77 -5.56 -1.08 -3.11
CA ASN A 77 -6.69 -0.26 -2.66
C ASN A 77 -6.46 0.35 -1.27
N SER A 78 -5.88 -0.40 -0.33
CA SER A 78 -5.52 0.10 1.00
C SER A 78 -4.42 1.17 0.95
N ARG A 79 -3.44 1.06 0.05
CA ARG A 79 -2.39 2.08 -0.15
C ARG A 79 -2.97 3.37 -0.72
N ILE A 80 -3.92 3.25 -1.65
CA ILE A 80 -4.59 4.42 -2.23
C ILE A 80 -5.46 5.10 -1.16
N LEU A 81 -6.23 4.33 -0.39
CA LEU A 81 -6.98 4.84 0.77
C LEU A 81 -6.06 5.61 1.73
N TRP A 82 -4.94 5.01 2.13
CA TRP A 82 -3.97 5.67 3.01
C TRP A 82 -3.42 6.97 2.39
N SER A 83 -2.98 6.90 1.14
CA SER A 83 -2.29 8.02 0.46
C SER A 83 -3.20 9.24 0.33
N TYR A 84 -4.45 9.03 -0.08
CA TYR A 84 -5.40 10.13 -0.26
C TYR A 84 -5.99 10.64 1.05
N SER A 85 -6.14 9.77 2.06
CA SER A 85 -6.48 10.20 3.42
C SER A 85 -5.39 11.11 4.00
N LYS A 86 -4.12 10.71 3.83
CA LYS A 86 -2.97 11.50 4.27
C LYS A 86 -2.86 12.83 3.51
N ALA A 87 -3.01 12.79 2.19
CA ALA A 87 -2.98 13.98 1.35
C ALA A 87 -4.08 14.98 1.74
N TYR A 88 -5.32 14.51 1.98
CA TYR A 88 -6.39 15.36 2.46
C TYR A 88 -6.06 15.99 3.83
N ARG A 89 -5.48 15.23 4.77
CA ARG A 89 -5.07 15.80 6.06
C ARG A 89 -4.01 16.89 5.94
N MET A 90 -3.07 16.73 5.00
CA MET A 90 -1.96 17.66 4.81
C MET A 90 -2.36 18.91 4.03
N PHE A 91 -3.10 18.74 2.94
CA PHE A 91 -3.36 19.81 1.96
C PHE A 91 -4.80 20.32 1.98
N LYS A 92 -5.73 19.58 2.60
CA LYS A 92 -7.15 19.95 2.75
C LYS A 92 -7.87 20.25 1.43
N GLU A 93 -7.45 19.60 0.35
CA GLU A 93 -8.15 19.68 -0.92
C GLU A 93 -9.24 18.61 -1.04
N GLU A 94 -10.47 19.02 -1.31
CA GLU A 94 -11.65 18.15 -1.41
C GLU A 94 -11.50 17.02 -2.44
N ARG A 95 -10.71 17.23 -3.50
CA ARG A 95 -10.44 16.17 -4.49
C ARG A 95 -9.75 14.96 -3.85
N TYR A 96 -8.90 15.16 -2.85
CA TYR A 96 -8.24 14.04 -2.16
C TYR A 96 -9.21 13.30 -1.26
N LEU A 97 -10.11 14.02 -0.58
CA LEU A 97 -11.16 13.40 0.22
C LEU A 97 -12.09 12.54 -0.64
N LYS A 98 -12.49 13.01 -1.83
CA LYS A 98 -13.32 12.24 -2.75
C LYS A 98 -12.69 10.89 -3.12
N VAL A 99 -11.39 10.88 -3.44
CA VAL A 99 -10.67 9.63 -3.74
C VAL A 99 -10.55 8.74 -2.51
N ALA A 100 -10.27 9.32 -1.34
CA ALA A 100 -10.21 8.56 -0.09
C ALA A 100 -11.56 7.89 0.23
N ASN A 101 -12.67 8.60 0.07
CA ASN A 101 -14.02 8.04 0.26
C ASN A 101 -14.31 6.92 -0.74
N HIS A 102 -13.95 7.10 -2.02
CA HIS A 102 -14.10 6.06 -3.05
C HIS A 102 -13.30 4.80 -2.73
N ALA A 103 -12.05 4.96 -2.31
CA ALA A 103 -11.18 3.86 -1.88
C ALA A 103 -11.73 3.15 -0.64
N TYR A 104 -12.26 3.91 0.32
CA TYR A 104 -12.89 3.37 1.53
C TYR A 104 -14.11 2.52 1.20
N SER A 105 -15.07 3.07 0.45
CA SER A 105 -16.28 2.35 0.05
C SER A 105 -15.96 1.03 -0.64
N PHE A 106 -15.04 1.05 -1.62
CA PHE A 106 -14.64 -0.18 -2.31
C PHE A 106 -13.94 -1.18 -1.39
N LEU A 107 -13.10 -0.72 -0.47
CA LEU A 107 -12.43 -1.58 0.51
C LEU A 107 -13.45 -2.32 1.39
N ILE A 108 -14.44 -1.60 1.92
CA ILE A 108 -15.46 -2.19 2.79
C ILE A 108 -16.40 -3.11 2.01
N GLU A 109 -16.85 -2.71 0.83
CA GLU A 109 -17.84 -3.45 0.06
C GLU A 109 -17.28 -4.72 -0.60
N SER A 110 -16.02 -4.69 -1.06
CA SER A 110 -15.46 -5.77 -1.89
C SER A 110 -14.42 -6.63 -1.17
N PHE A 111 -13.62 -6.06 -0.24
CA PHE A 111 -12.53 -6.81 0.37
C PHE A 111 -12.85 -7.39 1.74
N ILE A 112 -13.74 -6.78 2.52
CA ILE A 112 -14.12 -7.31 3.83
C ILE A 112 -14.91 -8.61 3.63
N ASP A 113 -14.47 -9.67 4.31
CA ASP A 113 -15.19 -10.93 4.33
C ASP A 113 -16.28 -10.90 5.41
N PRO A 114 -17.56 -10.83 5.04
CA PRO A 114 -18.64 -10.68 6.01
C PRO A 114 -18.85 -11.95 6.87
N GLU A 115 -18.32 -13.10 6.46
CA GLU A 115 -18.51 -14.36 7.17
C GLU A 115 -17.37 -14.70 8.13
N GLN A 116 -16.12 -14.41 7.75
CA GLN A 116 -14.93 -14.78 8.53
C GLN A 116 -14.18 -13.58 9.11
N GLY A 117 -14.60 -12.35 8.79
CA GLY A 117 -13.84 -11.15 9.04
C GLY A 117 -12.51 -11.12 8.28
N GLY A 118 -11.73 -10.06 8.45
CA GLY A 118 -10.52 -9.87 7.66
C GLY A 118 -10.81 -9.43 6.23
N VAL A 119 -9.75 -9.04 5.52
CA VAL A 119 -9.79 -8.74 4.09
C VAL A 119 -9.35 -9.93 3.24
N TYR A 120 -9.97 -10.09 2.07
CA TYR A 120 -9.49 -10.99 1.01
C TYR A 120 -8.14 -10.55 0.45
N TRP A 121 -7.45 -11.44 -0.25
CA TRP A 121 -6.21 -11.09 -0.92
C TRP A 121 -6.47 -10.26 -2.18
N MET A 122 -7.40 -10.73 -3.00
CA MET A 122 -7.72 -10.18 -4.31
C MET A 122 -9.20 -10.38 -4.65
N VAL A 123 -9.77 -9.42 -5.36
CA VAL A 123 -11.11 -9.51 -5.96
C VAL A 123 -11.00 -9.37 -7.49
N ASP A 124 -11.99 -9.86 -8.23
CA ASP A 124 -12.10 -9.58 -9.66
C ASP A 124 -12.41 -8.09 -9.91
N TYR A 125 -12.45 -7.71 -11.19
CA TYR A 125 -12.76 -6.34 -11.57
C TYR A 125 -14.15 -5.86 -11.10
N LYS A 126 -15.07 -6.77 -10.78
CA LYS A 126 -16.43 -6.50 -10.28
C LYS A 126 -16.53 -6.49 -8.76
N GLY A 127 -15.42 -6.71 -8.05
CA GLY A 127 -15.38 -6.74 -6.58
C GLY A 127 -15.75 -8.08 -5.95
N GLN A 128 -15.78 -9.18 -6.71
CA GLN A 128 -16.03 -10.52 -6.17
C GLN A 128 -14.70 -11.21 -5.77
N PRO A 129 -14.63 -11.91 -4.62
CA PRO A 129 -13.39 -12.55 -4.19
C PRO A 129 -12.92 -13.62 -5.16
N VAL A 130 -11.66 -13.53 -5.59
CA VAL A 130 -10.99 -14.53 -6.44
C VAL A 130 -9.83 -15.21 -5.73
N GLU A 131 -9.21 -14.53 -4.76
CA GLU A 131 -8.25 -15.12 -3.85
C GLU A 131 -8.58 -14.71 -2.42
N ASP A 132 -9.06 -15.67 -1.63
CA ASP A 132 -9.72 -15.43 -0.34
C ASP A 132 -8.84 -15.69 0.89
N ARG A 133 -7.56 -16.01 0.68
CA ARG A 133 -6.58 -16.22 1.75
C ARG A 133 -6.44 -14.99 2.63
N LYS A 134 -6.27 -15.20 3.94
CA LYS A 134 -6.05 -14.14 4.93
C LYS A 134 -4.56 -13.95 5.12
N HIS A 135 -3.96 -13.09 4.31
CA HIS A 135 -2.55 -12.75 4.45
C HIS A 135 -2.39 -11.57 5.41
N ILE A 136 -1.55 -11.70 6.42
CA ILE A 136 -1.38 -10.69 7.48
C ILE A 136 -0.90 -9.36 6.91
N TYR A 137 0.01 -9.38 5.94
CA TYR A 137 0.38 -8.18 5.18
C TYR A 137 -0.82 -7.40 4.61
N ASN A 138 -1.82 -8.07 4.04
CA ASN A 138 -3.04 -7.39 3.54
C ASN A 138 -3.86 -6.82 4.68
N GLN A 139 -4.03 -7.59 5.77
CA GLN A 139 -4.74 -7.13 6.97
C GLN A 139 -4.07 -5.88 7.54
N SER A 140 -2.74 -5.87 7.66
CA SER A 140 -1.96 -4.74 8.15
C SER A 140 -2.10 -3.50 7.27
N PHE A 141 -2.07 -3.65 5.94
CA PHE A 141 -2.31 -2.51 5.04
C PHE A 141 -3.73 -1.98 5.13
N ALA A 142 -4.73 -2.84 5.30
CA ALA A 142 -6.11 -2.42 5.53
C ALA A 142 -6.24 -1.62 6.84
N ILE A 143 -5.68 -2.10 7.96
CA ILE A 143 -5.61 -1.36 9.23
C ILE A 143 -4.94 0.00 9.03
N TYR A 144 -3.83 0.04 8.30
CA TYR A 144 -3.09 1.27 8.05
C TYR A 144 -3.90 2.30 7.25
N GLY A 145 -4.57 1.86 6.18
CA GLY A 145 -5.45 2.71 5.38
C GLY A 145 -6.66 3.21 6.17
N LEU A 146 -7.36 2.31 6.86
CA LEU A 146 -8.57 2.60 7.63
C LEU A 146 -8.30 3.55 8.80
N SER A 147 -7.18 3.38 9.50
CA SER A 147 -6.79 4.27 10.60
C SER A 147 -6.41 5.68 10.11
N GLU A 148 -5.70 5.80 8.99
CA GLU A 148 -5.41 7.12 8.41
C GLU A 148 -6.68 7.80 7.87
N TYR A 149 -7.62 7.03 7.32
CA TYR A 149 -8.93 7.53 6.90
C TYR A 149 -9.77 8.04 8.08
N TYR A 150 -9.78 7.32 9.21
CA TYR A 150 -10.37 7.82 10.45
C TYR A 150 -9.74 9.15 10.86
N MET A 151 -8.42 9.24 10.89
CA MET A 151 -7.72 10.47 11.24
C MET A 151 -7.99 11.63 10.27
N ALA A 152 -8.40 11.32 9.03
CA ALA A 152 -8.71 12.30 8.01
C ALA A 152 -10.15 12.82 8.07
N THR A 153 -11.08 11.98 8.49
CA THR A 153 -12.54 12.21 8.32
C THR A 153 -13.33 12.18 9.63
N GLY A 154 -12.83 11.51 10.67
CA GLY A 154 -13.58 11.17 11.87
C GLY A 154 -14.60 10.04 11.69
N ASN A 155 -14.49 9.24 10.61
CA ASN A 155 -15.40 8.12 10.36
C ASN A 155 -15.16 6.98 11.37
N GLU A 156 -15.99 6.89 12.41
CA GLU A 156 -15.85 5.89 13.48
C GLU A 156 -15.96 4.45 12.97
N GLU A 157 -16.76 4.18 11.93
CA GLU A 157 -16.88 2.86 11.32
C GLU A 157 -15.51 2.33 10.83
N SER A 158 -14.70 3.16 10.16
CA SER A 158 -13.39 2.76 9.69
C SER A 158 -12.44 2.42 10.85
N LEU A 159 -12.56 3.11 11.98
CA LEU A 159 -11.76 2.82 13.17
C LEU A 159 -12.17 1.49 13.81
N GLU A 160 -13.47 1.21 13.92
CA GLU A 160 -13.95 -0.05 14.47
C GLU A 160 -13.51 -1.24 13.61
N ILE A 161 -13.65 -1.15 12.29
CA ILE A 161 -13.16 -2.20 11.37
C ILE A 161 -11.64 -2.38 11.52
N ALA A 162 -10.86 -1.31 11.64
CA ALA A 162 -9.42 -1.42 11.87
C ALA A 162 -9.08 -2.16 13.18
N LYS A 163 -9.85 -1.96 14.26
CA LYS A 163 -9.69 -2.70 15.52
C LYS A 163 -10.06 -4.16 15.36
N GLU A 164 -11.17 -4.47 14.68
CA GLU A 164 -11.58 -5.85 14.39
C GLU A 164 -10.51 -6.61 13.60
N LEU A 165 -9.92 -5.98 12.59
CA LEU A 165 -8.81 -6.56 11.83
C LEU A 165 -7.59 -6.83 12.73
N TYR A 166 -7.24 -5.88 13.60
CA TYR A 166 -6.15 -6.07 14.57
C TYR A 166 -6.43 -7.25 15.51
N GLU A 167 -7.63 -7.33 16.07
CA GLU A 167 -8.02 -8.42 16.96
C GLU A 167 -7.96 -9.79 16.27
N LEU A 168 -8.32 -9.85 14.98
CA LEU A 168 -8.17 -11.08 14.18
C LEU A 168 -6.70 -11.47 13.99
N ILE A 169 -5.81 -10.50 13.70
CA ILE A 169 -4.36 -10.75 13.61
C ILE A 169 -3.83 -11.28 14.94
N GLU A 170 -4.13 -10.63 16.07
CA GLU A 170 -3.67 -11.07 17.39
C GLU A 170 -4.19 -12.45 17.76
N LYS A 171 -5.46 -12.73 17.44
CA LYS A 171 -6.11 -14.00 17.75
C LYS A 171 -5.56 -15.17 16.95
N HIS A 172 -5.30 -14.96 15.66
CA HIS A 172 -5.00 -16.05 14.73
C HIS A 172 -3.53 -16.14 14.34
N ALA A 173 -2.81 -15.01 14.31
CA ALA A 173 -1.47 -14.95 13.74
C ALA A 173 -0.35 -14.87 14.76
N TYR A 174 -0.61 -14.38 15.97
CA TYR A 174 0.45 -14.25 16.97
C TYR A 174 1.00 -15.62 17.41
N ASP A 175 2.29 -15.82 17.14
CA ASP A 175 3.03 -17.00 17.57
C ASP A 175 3.53 -16.79 19.01
N GLN A 176 2.85 -17.45 19.95
CA GLN A 176 3.19 -17.35 21.37
C GLN A 176 4.55 -17.97 21.72
N GLU A 177 5.06 -18.91 20.92
CA GLU A 177 6.33 -19.58 21.16
C GLU A 177 7.50 -18.73 20.63
N ASN A 178 7.43 -18.33 19.35
CA ASN A 178 8.52 -17.63 18.67
C ASN A 178 8.42 -16.09 18.72
N LYS A 179 7.34 -15.53 19.29
CA LYS A 179 7.13 -14.08 19.50
C LYS A 179 7.10 -13.26 18.20
N GLY A 180 6.37 -13.76 17.21
CA GLY A 180 6.15 -13.10 15.91
C GLY A 180 4.73 -13.34 15.39
N TYR A 181 4.54 -13.22 14.07
CA TYR A 181 3.26 -13.50 13.43
C TYR A 181 3.44 -14.44 12.24
N LEU A 182 2.57 -15.46 12.15
CA LEU A 182 2.45 -16.28 10.95
C LEU A 182 1.88 -15.43 9.81
N GLU A 183 2.33 -15.66 8.58
CA GLU A 183 2.12 -14.68 7.51
C GLU A 183 0.81 -14.84 6.73
N ALA A 184 0.30 -16.07 6.61
CA ALA A 184 -0.85 -16.35 5.75
C ALA A 184 -1.69 -17.52 6.26
N PHE A 185 -3.01 -17.39 6.06
CA PHE A 185 -4.01 -18.36 6.45
C PHE A 185 -5.00 -18.62 5.32
N THR A 186 -5.68 -19.76 5.39
CA THR A 186 -6.90 -20.02 4.60
C THR A 186 -7.98 -18.98 4.94
N ARG A 187 -9.04 -18.87 4.12
CA ARG A 187 -10.16 -17.96 4.37
C ARG A 187 -10.74 -18.05 5.80
N LYS A 188 -10.75 -19.26 6.37
CA LYS A 188 -11.27 -19.55 7.72
C LYS A 188 -10.23 -19.44 8.83
N TRP A 189 -9.13 -18.71 8.59
CA TRP A 189 -8.04 -18.53 9.54
C TRP A 189 -7.36 -19.83 10.00
N GLY A 190 -7.40 -20.88 9.15
CA GLY A 190 -6.66 -22.13 9.36
C GLY A 190 -5.31 -22.14 8.63
N GLU A 191 -4.45 -23.08 8.99
CA GLU A 191 -3.11 -23.25 8.42
C GLU A 191 -3.12 -23.39 6.89
N MET A 192 -2.19 -22.71 6.22
CA MET A 192 -1.94 -22.88 4.79
C MET A 192 -1.19 -24.20 4.58
N LYS A 193 -1.74 -25.10 3.74
CA LYS A 193 -1.00 -26.28 3.31
C LYS A 193 0.10 -25.83 2.35
N ILE A 194 1.34 -25.95 2.76
CA ILE A 194 2.49 -25.90 1.85
C ILE A 194 2.43 -27.22 1.09
N TYR A 195 2.08 -27.18 -0.19
CA TYR A 195 2.31 -28.33 -1.06
C TYR A 195 3.78 -28.28 -1.48
N ASP A 196 4.53 -29.32 -1.11
CA ASP A 196 5.91 -29.57 -1.56
C ASP A 196 6.01 -29.76 -3.08
#